data_AF-A0A7C4KML9-F1
#
_entry.id   AF-A0A7C4KML9-F1
#
_cell.length_a   1.000
_cell.length_b   1.000
_cell.length_c   1.000
_cell.angle_alpha   90.00
_cell.angle_beta   90.00
_cell.angle_gamma   90.00
#
_symmetry.space_group_name_H-M   'P 1'
#
loop_
_entity.id
_entity.type
_entity.pdbx_description
1 polymer ?
#
loop_
_entity_poly.entity_id
_entity_poly.type
_entity_poly.pdbx_seq_one_letter_code
_entity_poly.pdbx_strand_id
1 'polypeptide(L)'
;MRHEKTLVIRPEFLNHAGNLFGGYMMKWADEMAYSAASLAFPGANFVTKLFGQFDFKSPVVMGDIIKIYSEVESVGHTSCKINVWAVNARSHQEVFRTFAVMVNVQNGQKSPLPAPDITLSPSINATGS
;
A
#
# COMPACT_ATOMS: atom_id res chain seq x y z
N MET A 1 11.62 -1.33 -3.23
CA MET A 1 11.24 -2.30 -4.27
C MET A 1 9.76 -2.09 -4.50
N ARG A 2 9.29 -2.18 -5.74
CA ARG A 2 7.86 -2.11 -6.03
C ARG A 2 7.23 -3.48 -5.89
N HIS A 3 6.19 -3.59 -5.09
CA HIS A 3 5.35 -4.78 -4.98
C HIS A 3 4.11 -4.62 -5.87
N GLU A 4 3.58 -5.72 -6.41
CA GLU A 4 2.38 -5.74 -7.26
C GLU A 4 1.42 -6.82 -6.77
N LYS A 5 0.13 -6.49 -6.72
CA LYS A 5 -0.99 -7.43 -6.59
C LYS A 5 -1.93 -7.22 -7.78
N THR A 6 -2.17 -8.28 -8.54
CA THR A 6 -3.14 -8.28 -9.64
C THR A 6 -4.35 -9.10 -9.26
N LEU A 7 -5.55 -8.57 -9.50
CA LEU A 7 -6.80 -9.23 -9.17
C LEU A 7 -7.88 -8.94 -10.23
N VAL A 8 -8.77 -9.91 -10.41
CA VAL A 8 -10.00 -9.75 -11.22
C VAL A 8 -11.15 -9.38 -10.29
N ILE A 9 -11.92 -8.37 -10.66
CA ILE A 9 -13.09 -7.94 -9.90
C ILE A 9 -14.26 -8.89 -10.16
N ARG A 10 -14.68 -9.58 -9.10
CA ARG A 10 -15.75 -10.57 -9.12
C ARG A 10 -17.00 -10.04 -8.39
N PRO A 11 -18.18 -10.67 -8.56
CA PRO A 11 -19.44 -10.18 -8.00
C PRO A 11 -19.40 -9.88 -6.50
N GLU A 12 -18.66 -10.66 -5.71
CA GLU A 12 -18.58 -10.49 -4.26
C GLU A 12 -17.90 -9.20 -3.81
N PHE A 13 -17.21 -8.49 -4.72
CA PHE A 13 -16.55 -7.21 -4.39
C PHE A 13 -17.41 -5.99 -4.74
N LEU A 14 -18.56 -6.19 -5.36
CA LEU A 14 -19.40 -5.10 -5.85
C LEU A 14 -20.32 -4.56 -4.75
N ASN A 15 -20.64 -3.29 -4.85
CA ASN A 15 -21.70 -2.65 -4.08
C ASN A 15 -23.06 -2.81 -4.79
N HIS A 16 -24.13 -2.30 -4.17
CA HIS A 16 -25.49 -2.38 -4.71
C HIS A 16 -25.66 -1.66 -6.08
N ALA A 17 -24.71 -0.82 -6.49
CA ALA A 17 -24.72 -0.11 -7.77
C ALA A 17 -23.88 -0.81 -8.85
N GLY A 18 -23.35 -2.01 -8.58
CA GLY A 18 -22.55 -2.78 -9.54
C GLY A 18 -21.10 -2.32 -9.73
N ASN A 19 -20.65 -1.35 -8.92
CA ASN A 19 -19.26 -0.91 -8.89
C ASN A 19 -18.51 -1.60 -7.75
N LEU A 20 -17.19 -1.72 -7.85
CA LEU A 20 -16.34 -2.15 -6.75
C LEU A 20 -16.63 -1.31 -5.51
N PHE A 21 -16.95 -1.98 -4.40
CA PHE A 21 -17.11 -1.30 -3.13
C PHE A 21 -15.74 -0.80 -2.65
N GLY A 22 -15.62 0.52 -2.43
CA GLY A 22 -14.35 1.16 -2.07
C GLY A 22 -13.66 0.57 -0.84
N GLY A 23 -14.43 -0.02 0.09
CA GLY A 23 -13.90 -0.74 1.24
C GLY A 23 -12.94 -1.89 0.89
N TYR A 24 -13.22 -2.65 -0.18
CA TYR A 24 -12.29 -3.70 -0.64
C TYR A 24 -11.00 -3.10 -1.21
N MET A 25 -11.11 -2.00 -1.95
CA MET A 25 -9.93 -1.33 -2.50
C MET A 25 -9.02 -0.79 -1.40
N MET A 26 -9.59 -0.15 -0.37
CA MET A 26 -8.85 0.33 0.80
C MET A 26 -8.21 -0.83 1.58
N LYS A 27 -8.93 -1.95 1.74
CA LYS A 27 -8.37 -3.16 2.37
C LYS A 27 -7.13 -3.67 1.63
N TRP A 28 -7.19 -3.80 0.30
CA TRP A 28 -6.04 -4.27 -0.47
C TRP A 28 -4.89 -3.27 -0.46
N ALA A 29 -5.18 -1.96 -0.41
CA ALA A 29 -4.15 -0.93 -0.26
C ALA A 29 -3.39 -1.08 1.07
N ASP A 30 -4.08 -1.38 2.17
CA ASP A 30 -3.49 -1.67 3.48
C ASP A 30 -2.67 -2.96 3.49
N GLU A 31 -3.18 -4.04 2.92
CA GLU A 31 -2.42 -5.29 2.76
C GLU A 31 -1.12 -5.07 1.96
N MET A 32 -1.19 -4.28 0.88
CA MET A 32 -0.03 -3.94 0.06
C MET A 32 0.97 -3.04 0.79
N ALA A 33 0.49 -2.09 1.58
CA ALA A 33 1.34 -1.22 2.40
C ALA A 33 2.09 -2.02 3.48
N TYR A 34 1.35 -2.88 4.20
CA TYR A 34 1.91 -3.76 5.22
C TYR A 34 2.95 -4.71 4.64
N SER A 35 2.67 -5.32 3.49
CA SER A 35 3.60 -6.24 2.82
C SER A 35 4.88 -5.53 2.42
N ALA A 36 4.79 -4.32 1.82
CA ALA A 36 5.97 -3.56 1.43
C ALA A 36 6.83 -3.14 2.64
N ALA A 37 6.21 -2.69 3.72
CA ALA A 37 6.92 -2.34 4.95
C ALA A 37 7.60 -3.57 5.58
N SER A 38 6.88 -4.68 5.72
CA SER A 38 7.38 -5.89 6.37
C SER A 38 8.52 -6.55 5.60
N LEU A 39 8.47 -6.53 4.26
CA LEU A 39 9.53 -7.06 3.41
C LEU A 39 10.76 -6.14 3.38
N ALA A 40 10.56 -4.82 3.46
CA ALA A 40 11.68 -3.88 3.54
C ALA A 40 12.41 -3.91 4.88
N PHE A 41 11.72 -4.24 5.97
CA PHE A 41 12.26 -4.25 7.33
C PHE A 41 11.97 -5.58 8.05
N PRO A 42 12.70 -6.66 7.71
CA PRO A 42 12.53 -7.96 8.37
C PRO A 42 12.70 -7.84 9.89
N GLY A 43 11.79 -8.45 10.65
CA GLY A 43 11.80 -8.41 12.13
C GLY A 43 11.13 -7.18 12.75
N ALA A 44 10.69 -6.21 11.96
CA ALA A 44 9.75 -5.19 12.43
C ALA A 44 8.32 -5.75 12.48
N ASN A 45 7.50 -5.22 13.40
CA ASN A 45 6.08 -5.55 13.49
C ASN A 45 5.26 -4.28 13.25
N PHE A 46 4.60 -4.20 12.10
CA PHE A 46 3.95 -2.98 11.67
C PHE A 46 2.48 -2.90 12.08
N VAL A 47 2.06 -1.69 12.44
CA VAL A 47 0.66 -1.28 12.46
C VAL A 47 0.47 -0.09 11.55
N THR A 48 -0.73 0.02 10.95
CA THR A 48 -1.10 1.17 10.14
C THR A 48 -1.46 2.34 11.05
N LYS A 49 -0.67 3.42 10.97
CA LYS A 49 -0.92 4.63 11.77
C LYS A 49 -1.94 5.55 11.09
N LEU A 50 -1.79 5.74 9.79
CA LEU A 50 -2.69 6.57 8.99
C LEU A 50 -2.60 6.21 7.51
N PHE A 51 -3.68 6.53 6.81
CA PHE A 51 -3.73 6.64 5.36
C PHE A 51 -3.87 8.10 4.94
N GLY A 52 -3.32 8.42 3.78
CA GLY A 52 -3.71 9.61 3.04
C GLY A 52 -5.15 9.52 2.54
N GLN A 53 -5.60 10.57 1.87
CA GLN A 53 -6.91 10.57 1.24
C GLN A 53 -6.99 9.52 0.12
N PHE A 54 -8.14 8.86 0.00
CA PHE A 54 -8.50 8.10 -1.19
C PHE A 54 -9.38 8.97 -2.09
N ASP A 55 -8.88 9.27 -3.28
CA ASP A 55 -9.64 9.89 -4.36
C ASP A 55 -9.79 8.89 -5.50
N PHE A 56 -11.01 8.35 -5.66
CA PHE A 56 -11.32 7.32 -6.65
C PHE A 56 -11.66 7.97 -7.99
N LYS A 57 -10.63 8.12 -8.84
CA LYS A 57 -10.68 8.87 -10.10
C LYS A 57 -11.45 8.17 -11.21
N SER A 58 -11.61 6.86 -11.12
CA SER A 58 -12.33 6.06 -12.11
C SER A 58 -13.14 4.94 -11.44
N PRO A 59 -14.36 4.66 -11.95
CA PRO A 59 -15.13 3.53 -11.48
C PRO A 59 -14.43 2.23 -11.85
N VAL A 60 -14.55 1.23 -10.98
CA VAL A 60 -14.07 -0.13 -11.24
C VAL A 60 -15.29 -1.05 -11.23
N VAL A 61 -15.43 -1.87 -12.26
CA VAL A 61 -16.62 -2.71 -12.48
C VAL A 61 -16.28 -4.19 -12.53
N MET A 62 -17.31 -5.04 -12.55
CA MET A 62 -17.14 -6.48 -12.68
C MET A 62 -16.29 -6.84 -13.91
N GLY A 63 -15.34 -7.76 -13.75
CA GLY A 63 -14.47 -8.24 -14.83
C GLY A 63 -13.24 -7.36 -15.10
N ASP A 64 -13.16 -6.17 -14.49
CA ASP A 64 -11.92 -5.39 -14.52
C ASP A 64 -10.78 -6.18 -13.90
N ILE A 65 -9.59 -5.99 -14.46
CA ILE A 65 -8.34 -6.51 -13.87
C ILE A 65 -7.65 -5.31 -13.27
N ILE A 66 -7.53 -5.28 -11.94
CA ILE A 66 -6.87 -4.19 -11.22
C ILE A 66 -5.49 -4.64 -10.80
N LYS A 67 -4.50 -3.76 -11.03
CA LYS A 67 -3.18 -3.87 -10.43
C LYS A 67 -3.05 -2.85 -9.34
N ILE A 68 -2.63 -3.31 -8.17
CA ILE A 68 -2.31 -2.47 -7.01
C ILE A 68 -0.81 -2.57 -6.80
N TYR A 69 -0.19 -1.44 -6.56
CA TYR A 69 1.24 -1.31 -6.36
C TYR A 69 1.52 -0.68 -5.00
N SER A 70 2.64 -1.08 -4.40
CA SER A 70 3.18 -0.39 -3.23
C SER A 70 4.69 -0.34 -3.24
N GLU A 71 5.26 0.70 -2.66
CA GLU A 71 6.70 0.84 -2.47
C GLU A 71 7.03 1.78 -1.31
N VAL A 72 8.16 1.53 -0.63
CA VAL A 72 8.68 2.44 0.40
C VAL A 72 9.04 3.77 -0.25
N GLU A 73 8.39 4.84 0.20
CA GLU A 73 8.64 6.22 -0.26
C GLU A 73 9.70 6.90 0.61
N SER A 74 9.60 6.76 1.93
CA SER A 74 10.56 7.34 2.89
C SER A 74 10.60 6.56 4.20
N VAL A 75 11.70 6.72 4.94
CA VAL A 75 11.99 6.01 6.19
C VAL A 75 12.34 7.02 7.27
N GLY A 76 11.64 6.95 8.40
CA GLY A 76 11.96 7.70 9.61
C GLY A 76 12.48 6.77 10.71
N HIS A 77 12.54 7.26 11.95
CA HIS A 77 13.13 6.49 13.06
C HIS A 77 12.32 5.25 13.46
N THR A 78 10.98 5.36 13.58
CA THR A 78 10.08 4.26 14.00
C THR A 78 9.05 3.87 12.96
N SER A 79 9.08 4.52 11.79
CA SER A 79 8.01 4.44 10.80
C SER A 79 8.53 4.59 9.39
N CYS A 80 7.84 4.00 8.43
CA CYS A 80 8.07 4.20 7.01
C CYS A 80 6.78 4.66 6.32
N LYS A 81 6.92 5.53 5.32
CA LYS A 81 5.84 5.95 4.44
C LYS A 81 5.85 5.06 3.20
N ILE A 82 4.70 4.49 2.87
CA ILE A 82 4.51 3.60 1.72
C ILE A 82 3.58 4.29 0.72
N ASN A 83 4.06 4.49 -0.51
CA ASN A 83 3.23 4.94 -1.62
C ASN A 83 2.38 3.76 -2.12
N VAL A 84 1.09 3.97 -2.37
CA VAL A 84 0.16 2.93 -2.85
C VAL A 84 -0.72 3.48 -3.96
N TRP A 85 -0.81 2.78 -5.08
CA TRP A 85 -1.68 3.19 -6.18
C TRP A 85 -2.27 2.00 -6.90
N ALA A 86 -3.41 2.21 -7.54
CA ALA A 86 -4.06 1.19 -8.34
C ALA A 86 -4.36 1.69 -9.75
N VAL A 87 -4.25 0.78 -10.73
CA VAL A 87 -4.56 1.03 -12.13
C VAL A 87 -5.40 -0.11 -12.69
N ASN A 88 -6.23 0.18 -13.68
CA ASN A 88 -6.81 -0.86 -14.51
C ASN A 88 -5.71 -1.44 -15.41
N ALA A 89 -5.55 -2.76 -15.42
CA ALA A 89 -4.47 -3.45 -16.12
C ALA A 89 -4.56 -3.36 -17.65
N ARG A 90 -5.77 -3.15 -18.20
CA ARG A 90 -6.00 -3.08 -19.66
C ARG A 90 -5.97 -1.65 -20.16
N SER A 91 -6.70 -0.75 -19.49
CA SER A 91 -6.78 0.66 -19.92
C SER A 91 -5.63 1.52 -19.39
N HIS A 92 -4.88 1.03 -18.40
CA HIS A 92 -3.84 1.77 -17.68
C HIS A 92 -4.34 3.03 -16.94
N GLN A 93 -5.65 3.22 -16.85
CA GLN A 93 -6.23 4.34 -16.11
C GLN A 93 -5.97 4.19 -14.62
N GLU A 94 -5.54 5.27 -13.98
CA GLU A 94 -5.38 5.33 -12.53
C GLU A 94 -6.76 5.28 -11.85
N VAL A 95 -6.90 4.36 -10.90
CA VAL A 95 -8.09 4.23 -10.06
C VAL A 95 -7.95 5.13 -8.83
N PHE A 96 -6.81 5.04 -8.14
CA PHE A 96 -6.45 5.95 -7.05
C PHE A 96 -4.93 5.95 -6.87
N ARG A 97 -4.45 6.96 -6.14
CA ARG A 97 -3.10 7.01 -5.56
C ARG A 97 -3.17 7.65 -4.17
N THR A 98 -2.47 7.06 -3.21
CA THR A 98 -2.40 7.52 -1.82
C THR A 98 -1.10 7.05 -1.17
N PHE A 99 -0.97 7.25 0.13
CA PHE A 99 0.12 6.68 0.93
C PHE A 99 -0.40 6.14 2.27
N ALA A 100 0.37 5.24 2.86
CA ALA A 100 0.20 4.76 4.23
C ALA A 100 1.43 5.11 5.07
N VAL A 101 1.24 5.40 6.35
CA VAL A 101 2.36 5.44 7.31
C VAL A 101 2.26 4.20 8.19
N MET A 102 3.28 3.36 8.09
CA MET A 102 3.42 2.14 8.88
C MET A 102 4.40 2.39 10.02
N VAL A 103 4.04 1.98 11.23
CA VAL A 103 4.87 2.19 12.43
C VAL A 103 5.26 0.84 13.02
N ASN A 104 6.54 0.66 13.32
CA ASN A 104 7.03 -0.51 14.03
C ASN A 104 6.65 -0.42 15.51
N VAL A 105 6.03 -1.48 16.03
CA VAL A 105 5.55 -1.58 17.41
C VAL A 105 6.05 -2.87 18.04
N GLN A 106 6.67 -2.74 19.22
CA GLN A 106 7.07 -3.85 20.07
C GLN A 106 6.49 -3.63 21.46
N ASN A 107 5.88 -4.65 22.06
CA ASN A 107 5.26 -4.58 23.39
C ASN A 107 4.28 -3.38 23.56
N GLY A 108 3.53 -3.07 22.50
CA GLY A 108 2.56 -1.95 22.50
C GLY A 108 3.19 -0.56 22.40
N GLN A 109 4.51 -0.44 22.25
CA GLN A 109 5.22 0.83 22.11
C GLN A 109 5.91 0.94 20.76
N LYS A 110 6.07 2.18 20.26
CA LYS A 110 6.85 2.43 19.02
C LYS A 110 8.29 2.00 19.24
N SER A 111 8.84 1.28 18.27
CA SER A 111 10.22 0.79 18.30
C SER A 111 10.99 1.31 17.08
N PRO A 112 12.31 1.56 17.19
CA PRO A 112 13.14 1.89 16.04
C PRO A 112 13.00 0.84 14.92
N LEU A 113 13.07 1.28 13.67
CA LEU A 113 13.15 0.36 12.54
C LEU A 113 14.53 -0.30 12.49
N PRO A 114 14.62 -1.60 12.13
CA PRO A 114 15.88 -2.23 11.80
C PRO A 114 16.46 -1.60 10.51
N ALA A 115 17.71 -1.93 10.20
CA ALA A 115 18.28 -1.56 8.90
C ALA A 115 17.42 -2.16 7.76
N PRO A 116 17.10 -1.38 6.71
CA PRO A 116 16.34 -1.90 5.58
C PRO A 116 17.12 -3.00 4.85
N ASP A 117 16.42 -3.96 4.27
CA ASP A 117 17.04 -4.92 3.36
C ASP A 117 17.50 -4.20 2.08
N ILE A 118 18.82 -4.00 1.97
CA ILE A 118 19.50 -3.17 0.96
C ILE A 118 19.36 -3.78 -0.44
N THR A 119 19.00 -5.06 -0.54
CA THR A 119 18.76 -5.75 -1.81
C THR A 119 17.49 -5.25 -2.52
N LEU A 120 16.68 -4.43 -1.85
CA LEU A 120 15.36 -4.01 -2.31
C LEU A 120 15.25 -2.53 -2.72
N SER A 121 16.29 -1.70 -2.78
CA SER A 121 16.08 -0.27 -3.15
C SER A 121 17.29 0.42 -3.79
N PRO A 122 17.18 0.91 -5.05
CA PRO A 122 18.13 1.87 -5.61
C PRO A 122 17.93 3.32 -5.15
N SER A 123 16.91 3.63 -4.34
CA SER A 123 16.62 5.04 -4.01
C SER A 123 15.77 5.17 -2.74
N ILE A 124 16.37 4.96 -1.57
CA ILE A 124 15.86 5.54 -0.32
C ILE A 124 16.82 6.68 0.01
N ASN A 125 16.46 7.91 -0.35
CA ASN A 125 17.15 9.08 0.18
C ASN A 125 16.74 9.19 1.65
N ALA A 126 17.69 8.89 2.54
CA ALA A 126 17.57 9.20 3.95
C ALA A 126 17.53 10.73 4.11
N THR A 127 16.34 11.33 4.16
CA THR A 127 16.19 12.71 4.62
C THR A 127 15.90 12.68 6.11
N GLY A 128 16.92 13.02 6.90
CA GLY A 128 16.82 13.18 8.34
C GLY A 128 16.07 14.46 8.74
N SER A 129 15.33 14.37 9.86
CA SER A 129 15.42 15.21 11.06
C SER A 129 14.42 14.72 12.10
#